data_AF-A0A349BW84-F1
#
_entry.id   AF-A0A349BW84-F1
#
_cell.length_a   1.000
_cell.length_b   1.000
_cell.length_c   1.000
_cell.angle_alpha   90.00
_cell.angle_beta   90.00
_cell.angle_gamma   90.00
#
_symmetry.space_group_name_H-M   'P 1'
#
loop_
_entity.id
_entity.type
_entity.pdbx_description
1 polymer ?
#
loop_
_entity_poly.entity_id
_entity_poly.type
_entity_poly.pdbx_seq_one_letter_code
_entity_poly.pdbx_strand_id
1 'polypeptide(L)' 'DEPQCAAVCPVDCCVPDENHVESEETLLSKQRFMHSKD' A
#
# COMPACT_ATOMS: atom_id res chain seq x y z
N ASP A 1 4.86 -7.26 5.64
CA ASP A 1 5.32 -7.59 4.28
C ASP A 1 4.19 -7.71 3.26
N GLU A 2 3.03 -8.29 3.60
CA GLU A 2 1.86 -8.33 2.69
C GLU A 2 0.78 -7.27 3.07
N PRO A 3 0.17 -6.57 2.09
CA PRO A 3 -0.92 -5.62 2.34
C PRO A 3 -2.15 -6.27 2.96
N GLN A 4 -2.86 -5.54 3.83
CA GLN A 4 -4.06 -6.05 4.50
C GLN A 4 -5.15 -6.46 3.52
N CYS A 5 -5.32 -5.73 2.41
CA CYS A 5 -6.28 -6.06 1.36
C CYS A 5 -5.91 -7.34 0.60
N ALA A 6 -4.63 -7.58 0.33
CA ALA A 6 -4.15 -8.79 -0.33
C ALA A 6 -4.32 -10.01 0.57
N ALA A 7 -3.95 -9.89 1.85
CA ALA A 7 -4.00 -10.99 2.83
C ALA A 7 -5.41 -11.56 3.07
N VAL A 8 -6.48 -10.80 2.76
CA VAL A 8 -7.87 -11.23 2.93
C VAL A 8 -8.61 -11.45 1.61
N CYS A 9 -7.94 -11.27 0.46
CA CYS A 9 -8.59 -11.34 -0.84
C CYS A 9 -8.97 -12.81 -1.14
N PRO A 10 -10.26 -13.14 -1.34
CA PRO A 10 -10.68 -14.53 -1.55
C PRO A 10 -10.33 -15.08 -2.94
N VAL A 11 -9.85 -14.22 -3.85
CA VAL A 11 -9.61 -14.51 -5.27
C VAL A 11 -8.27 -13.96 -5.76
N ASP A 12 -7.39 -13.53 -4.85
CA ASP A 12 -6.04 -13.03 -5.14
C ASP A 12 -5.97 -11.93 -6.22
N CYS A 13 -6.99 -11.06 -6.30
CA CYS A 13 -7.04 -10.01 -7.34
C CYS A 13 -6.30 -8.72 -6.96
N CYS A 14 -5.84 -8.57 -5.72
CA CYS A 14 -5.09 -7.40 -5.25
C CYS A 14 -3.59 -7.54 -5.55
N VAL A 15 -3.21 -7.28 -6.81
CA VAL A 15 -1.82 -7.36 -7.30
C VAL A 15 -1.16 -5.96 -7.41
N PRO A 16 0.18 -5.87 -7.49
CA PRO A 16 0.88 -4.59 -7.69
C PRO A 16 0.46 -3.88 -8.99
N ASP A 17 0.33 -2.56 -8.93
CA ASP A 17 0.04 -1.72 -10.09
C ASP A 17 1.36 -1.24 -10.74
N GLU A 18 1.62 -1.71 -11.96
CA GLU A 18 2.83 -1.36 -12.72
C GLU A 18 2.89 0.13 -13.10
N ASN A 19 1.76 0.83 -13.16
CA ASN A 19 1.73 2.27 -13.46
C ASN A 19 2.03 3.13 -12.21
N HIS A 20 2.00 2.53 -11.02
CA HIS A 20 2.16 3.21 -9.74
C HIS A 20 3.14 2.47 -8.84
N VAL A 21 4.33 2.17 -9.37
CA VAL A 21 5.42 1.60 -8.58
C VAL A 21 6.01 2.67 -7.67
N GLU A 22 6.10 2.38 -6.37
CA GLU A 22 6.59 3.31 -5.36
C GLU A 22 7.67 2.69 -4.49
N SER A 23 8.60 3.54 -4.02
CA SER A 23 9.58 3.13 -3.01
C SER A 23 8.94 3.09 -1.61
N GLU A 24 9.52 2.32 -0.70
CA GLU A 24 9.09 2.27 0.70
C GLU A 24 9.12 3.66 1.36
N GLU A 25 10.14 4.48 1.06
CA GLU A 25 10.24 5.86 1.55
C GLU A 25 9.06 6.72 1.09
N THR A 26 8.66 6.58 -0.18
CA THR A 26 7.50 7.28 -0.75
C THR A 26 6.21 6.86 -0.06
N LEU A 27 6.00 5.56 0.12
CA LEU A 27 4.82 4.99 0.79
C LEU A 27 4.70 5.48 2.24
N LEU A 28 5.79 5.44 3.00
CA LEU A 28 5.83 5.93 4.39
C LEU A 28 5.60 7.44 4.47
N SER A 29 6.09 8.21 3.50
CA SER A 29 5.84 9.65 3.43
C SER A 29 4.36 9.97 3.16
N LYS A 30 3.72 9.23 2.24
CA LYS A 30 2.27 9.34 1.98
C LYS A 30 1.45 8.98 3.21
N GLN A 31 1.82 7.91 3.92
CA GLN A 31 1.19 7.52 5.18
C GLN A 31 1.24 8.67 6.19
N ARG A 32 2.44 9.21 6.48
CA ARG A 32 2.60 10.35 7.41
C ARG A 32 1.77 11.58 7.01
N PHE A 33 1.66 11.84 5.71
CA PHE A 33 0.86 12.94 5.20
C PHE A 33 -0.65 12.74 5.46
N MET A 34 -1.18 11.54 5.20
CA MET A 34 -2.60 11.23 5.43
C MET A 34 -2.98 11.18 6.92
N HIS A 35 -2.00 10.82 7.76
CA HIS A 35 -2.16 10.59 9.20
C HIS A 35 -1.49 11.69 10.04
N SER A 36 -1.46 12.93 9.55
CA SER A 36 -0.67 14.02 10.15
C SER A 36 -1.12 14.48 11.55
N LYS A 37 -2.23 13.94 12.07
CA LYS A 37 -2.81 14.28 13.39
C LYS A 37 -2.86 13.07 14.34
N ASP A 38 -2.40 11.92 13.88
CA ASP A 38 -2.23 10.71 14.68
C ASP A 38 -0.91 10.75 15.48
#